data_AF-A0A4Z2B2R6-F1
#
_entry.id   AF-A0A4Z2B2R6-F1
#
_cell.length_a   1.000
_cell.length_b   1.000
_cell.length_c   1.000
_cell.angle_alpha   90.00
_cell.angle_beta   90.00
_cell.angle_gamma   90.00
#
_symmetry.space_group_name_H-M   'P 1'
#
loop_
_entity.id
_entity.type
_entity.pdbx_description
1 polymer ?
#
loop_
_entity_poly.entity_id
_entity_poly.type
_entity_poly.pdbx_seq_one_letter_code
_entity_poly.pdbx_strand_id
1 'polypeptide(L)'
;MLIHEPFKKYKCPFRTHVGCTKEFNRPDKLKAHILSHSGIKPYKCFFCQKAFSRRAHMVEHQQSHTDDYRFRCSTCNKGFSRQSYYRDHKCPTAGDRTGAAGQTGEVEEEEDEDILTLTWRGEKWRG
;
A
#
# COMPACT_ATOMS: atom_id res chain seq x y z
N MET A 1 -5.09 23.97 25.06
CA MET A 1 -5.89 22.75 24.84
C MET A 1 -6.14 22.63 23.36
N LEU A 2 -5.56 21.66 22.67
CA LEU A 2 -5.84 21.45 21.25
C LEU A 2 -7.26 20.87 21.17
N ILE A 3 -8.19 21.67 20.66
CA ILE A 3 -9.56 21.22 20.41
C ILE A 3 -9.43 20.24 19.24
N HIS A 4 -9.51 18.95 19.53
CA HIS A 4 -9.61 17.95 18.50
C HIS A 4 -10.99 18.12 17.85
N GLU A 5 -11.04 18.82 16.72
CA GLU A 5 -12.28 18.99 15.96
C GLU A 5 -12.94 17.62 15.76
N PRO A 6 -14.29 17.54 15.87
CA PRO A 6 -14.97 16.27 15.76
C PRO A 6 -14.68 15.66 14.38
N PHE A 7 -14.11 14.44 14.38
CA PHE A 7 -13.82 13.70 13.17
C PHE A 7 -15.08 13.58 12.30
N LYS A 8 -15.06 14.26 11.15
CA LYS A 8 -16.14 14.16 10.17
C LYS A 8 -16.23 12.73 9.65
N LYS A 9 -17.35 12.07 9.92
CA LYS A 9 -17.65 10.75 9.35
C LYS A 9 -18.24 10.88 7.95
N TYR A 10 -17.77 10.05 7.04
CA TYR A 10 -18.19 9.96 5.65
C TYR A 10 -19.10 8.75 5.47
N LYS A 11 -20.37 8.98 5.10
CA LYS A 11 -21.36 7.92 4.93
C LYS A 11 -21.46 7.51 3.47
N CYS A 12 -21.71 6.23 3.21
CA CYS A 12 -22.00 5.76 1.87
C CYS A 12 -23.30 6.40 1.33
N PRO A 13 -23.30 7.04 0.15
CA PRO A 13 -24.50 7.63 -0.44
C PRO A 13 -25.38 6.59 -1.17
N PHE A 14 -24.85 5.41 -1.49
CA PHE A 14 -25.57 4.38 -2.24
C PHE A 14 -26.48 3.56 -1.32
N ARG A 15 -27.77 3.92 -1.30
CA ARG A 15 -28.84 3.13 -0.64
C ARG A 15 -29.41 2.02 -1.52
N THR A 16 -29.05 2.00 -2.80
CA THR A 16 -29.61 1.13 -3.84
C THR A 16 -28.98 -0.26 -3.89
N HIS A 17 -27.80 -0.46 -3.30
CA HIS A 17 -27.25 -1.77 -2.98
C HIS A 17 -27.68 -2.14 -1.55
N VAL A 18 -28.37 -3.28 -1.39
CA VAL A 18 -28.90 -3.86 -0.13
C VAL A 18 -28.32 -3.18 1.13
N GLY A 19 -29.05 -2.20 1.65
CA GLY A 19 -28.82 -1.59 2.97
C GLY A 19 -27.37 -1.23 3.31
N CYS A 20 -26.60 -0.61 2.40
CA CYS A 20 -25.22 -0.25 2.71
C CYS A 20 -25.12 0.88 3.76
N THR A 21 -24.93 0.52 5.02
CA THR A 21 -24.81 1.45 6.17
C THR A 21 -23.36 1.76 6.57
N LYS A 22 -22.40 1.52 5.66
CA LYS A 22 -20.97 1.70 5.98
C LYS A 22 -20.62 3.18 6.14
N GLU A 23 -19.96 3.48 7.26
CA GLU A 23 -19.38 4.79 7.57
C GLU A 23 -17.86 4.69 7.60
N PHE A 24 -17.20 5.76 7.18
CA PHE A 24 -15.75 5.84 7.06
C PHE A 24 -15.24 7.10 7.75
N ASN A 25 -14.06 7.03 8.35
CA ASN A 25 -13.38 8.19 8.96
C ASN A 25 -12.46 8.92 7.96
N ARG A 26 -12.35 8.43 6.72
CA ARG A 26 -11.50 9.00 5.68
C ARG A 26 -12.19 8.98 4.31
N PRO A 27 -12.02 10.05 3.51
CA PRO A 27 -12.66 10.16 2.19
C PRO A 27 -12.09 9.16 1.17
N ASP A 28 -10.80 8.83 1.24
CA ASP A 28 -10.18 7.85 0.34
C ASP A 28 -10.79 6.45 0.50
N LYS A 29 -11.17 6.09 1.74
CA LYS A 29 -11.83 4.82 2.05
C LYS A 29 -13.27 4.79 1.55
N LEU A 30 -14.01 5.89 1.72
CA LEU A 30 -15.35 6.02 1.15
C LEU A 30 -15.30 5.92 -0.38
N LYS A 31 -14.37 6.61 -1.06
CA LYS A 31 -14.23 6.56 -2.52
C LYS A 31 -13.93 5.14 -3.00
N ALA A 32 -12.98 4.45 -2.36
CA ALA A 32 -12.67 3.06 -2.69
C ALA A 32 -13.84 2.10 -2.44
N HIS A 33 -14.65 2.36 -1.40
CA HIS A 33 -15.86 1.61 -1.13
C HIS A 33 -16.95 1.86 -2.19
N ILE A 34 -17.17 3.11 -2.60
CA ILE A 34 -18.11 3.45 -3.67
C ILE A 34 -17.74 2.73 -4.96
N LEU A 35 -16.46 2.71 -5.32
CA LEU A 35 -15.96 1.98 -6.49
C LEU A 35 -16.28 0.48 -6.43
N SER A 36 -16.43 -0.10 -5.23
CA SER A 36 -16.83 -1.51 -5.09
C SER A 36 -18.30 -1.77 -5.46
N HIS A 37 -19.18 -0.78 -5.31
CA HIS A 37 -20.57 -0.88 -5.79
C HIS A 37 -20.62 -0.86 -7.31
N SER A 38 -19.81 -0.02 -7.95
CA SER A 38 -19.74 0.08 -9.42
C SER A 38 -18.85 -0.97 -10.07
N GLY A 39 -18.14 -1.79 -9.30
CA GLY A 39 -17.15 -2.76 -9.81
C GLY A 39 -15.91 -2.13 -10.47
N ILE A 40 -15.78 -0.81 -10.44
CA ILE A 40 -14.70 -0.08 -11.10
C ILE A 40 -13.41 -0.25 -10.29
N LYS A 41 -12.32 -0.64 -10.97
CA LYS A 41 -10.99 -0.79 -10.37
C LYS A 41 -9.99 0.07 -11.16
N PRO A 42 -9.79 1.33 -10.76
CA PRO A 42 -9.02 2.28 -11.58
C PRO A 42 -7.52 2.01 -11.57
N TYR A 43 -6.99 1.31 -10.57
CA TYR A 43 -5.56 1.09 -10.43
C TYR A 43 -5.17 -0.26 -11.00
N LYS A 44 -4.53 -0.28 -12.17
CA LYS A 44 -4.06 -1.51 -12.82
C LYS A 44 -2.57 -1.72 -12.57
N CYS A 45 -2.18 -2.96 -12.34
CA CYS A 45 -0.78 -3.36 -12.28
C CYS A 45 -0.17 -3.30 -13.69
N PHE A 46 0.99 -2.65 -13.81
CA PHE A 46 1.69 -2.58 -15.10
C PHE A 46 2.12 -3.97 -15.61
N PHE A 47 2.63 -4.84 -14.73
CA PHE A 47 3.21 -6.13 -15.11
C PHE A 47 2.19 -7.19 -15.53
N CYS A 48 1.04 -7.27 -14.85
CA CYS A 48 0.06 -8.33 -15.07
C CYS A 48 -1.37 -7.82 -15.30
N GLN A 49 -1.56 -6.51 -15.44
CA GLN A 49 -2.85 -5.84 -15.70
C GLN A 49 -3.95 -6.10 -14.66
N LYS A 50 -3.60 -6.70 -13.52
CA LYS A 50 -4.53 -6.92 -12.40
C LYS A 50 -5.01 -5.59 -11.84
N ALA A 51 -6.32 -5.43 -11.71
CA ALA A 51 -6.95 -4.18 -11.27
C ALA A 51 -7.29 -4.18 -9.77
N PHE A 52 -7.16 -3.01 -9.14
CA PHE A 52 -7.38 -2.75 -7.72
C PHE A 52 -8.24 -1.51 -7.50
N SER A 53 -9.01 -1.48 -6.40
CA SER A 53 -9.82 -0.33 -6.00
C SER A 53 -9.05 0.72 -5.18
N ARG A 54 -7.84 0.39 -4.71
CA ARG A 54 -6.97 1.26 -3.89
C ARG A 54 -5.56 1.30 -4.46
N ARG A 55 -4.99 2.51 -4.60
CA ARG A 55 -3.60 2.72 -5.09
C ARG A 55 -2.58 1.98 -4.25
N ALA A 56 -2.66 2.10 -2.91
CA ALA A 56 -1.73 1.43 -2.00
C ALA A 56 -1.66 -0.09 -2.21
N HIS A 57 -2.78 -0.74 -2.53
CA HIS A 57 -2.81 -2.18 -2.79
C HIS A 57 -2.17 -2.54 -4.13
N MET A 58 -2.33 -1.68 -5.14
CA MET A 58 -1.69 -1.87 -6.44
C MET A 58 -0.17 -1.71 -6.32
N VAL A 59 0.30 -0.69 -5.60
CA VAL A 59 1.74 -0.47 -5.34
C VAL A 59 2.36 -1.61 -4.52
N GLU A 60 1.64 -2.10 -3.51
CA GLU A 60 2.04 -3.28 -2.75
C GLU A 60 2.13 -4.53 -3.62
N HIS A 61 1.18 -4.71 -4.55
CA HIS A 61 1.22 -5.82 -5.50
C HIS A 61 2.35 -5.68 -6.51
N GLN A 62 2.70 -4.46 -6.96
CA GLN A 62 3.83 -4.27 -7.86
C GLN A 62 5.16 -4.72 -7.25
N GLN A 63 5.35 -4.53 -5.94
CA GLN A 63 6.55 -4.99 -5.23
C GLN A 63 6.75 -6.51 -5.30
N SER A 64 5.67 -7.29 -5.50
CA SER A 64 5.80 -8.74 -5.66
C SER A 64 6.30 -9.16 -7.04
N HIS A 65 6.36 -8.25 -8.01
CA HIS A 65 6.94 -8.53 -9.34
C HIS A 65 8.42 -8.18 -9.38
N THR A 66 8.83 -7.17 -8.62
CA THR A 66 10.22 -6.68 -8.60
C THR A 66 11.05 -7.27 -7.47
N ASP A 67 10.44 -8.05 -6.58
CA ASP A 67 11.02 -8.50 -5.30
C ASP A 67 11.64 -7.37 -4.46
N ASP A 68 11.16 -6.15 -4.71
CA ASP A 68 11.56 -4.92 -4.03
C ASP A 68 10.68 -4.71 -2.81
N TYR A 69 11.04 -5.39 -1.74
CA TYR A 69 10.32 -5.32 -0.47
C TYR A 69 10.98 -4.31 0.47
N ARG A 70 10.20 -3.29 0.87
CA ARG A 70 10.63 -2.29 1.86
C ARG A 70 11.03 -2.88 3.21
N PHE A 71 10.47 -4.03 3.58
CA PHE A 71 10.75 -4.67 4.85
C PHE A 71 11.31 -6.07 4.61
N ARG A 72 12.56 -6.32 5.00
CA ARG A 72 13.20 -7.63 4.84
C ARG A 72 13.71 -8.13 6.18
N CYS A 73 13.47 -9.41 6.46
CA CYS A 73 14.10 -10.07 7.60
C CYS A 73 15.57 -10.32 7.28
N SER A 74 16.50 -9.77 8.07
CA SER A 74 17.94 -9.96 7.88
C SER A 74 18.38 -11.41 8.10
N THR A 75 17.64 -12.18 8.91
CA THR A 75 18.04 -13.56 9.27
C THR A 75 17.59 -14.60 8.24
N CYS A 76 16.36 -14.50 7.71
CA CYS A 76 15.85 -15.46 6.72
C CYS A 76 15.69 -14.87 5.32
N ASN A 77 16.09 -13.61 5.11
CA ASN A 77 15.95 -12.85 3.86
C ASN A 77 14.53 -12.75 3.30
N LYS A 78 13.51 -13.10 4.09
CA LYS A 78 12.12 -13.00 3.66
C LYS A 78 11.71 -11.53 3.56
N GLY A 79 11.23 -11.13 2.38
CA GLY A 79 10.70 -9.80 2.10
C GLY A 79 9.21 -9.68 2.39
N PHE A 80 8.80 -8.49 2.82
CA PHE A 80 7.43 -8.11 3.14
C PHE A 80 7.14 -6.73 2.57
N SER A 81 5.98 -6.59 1.95
CA SER A 81 5.48 -5.33 1.39
C SER A 81 4.83 -4.41 2.44
N ARG A 82 4.48 -4.95 3.62
CA ARG A 82 3.90 -4.20 4.75
C ARG A 82 4.67 -4.42 6.04
N GLN A 83 4.81 -3.35 6.81
CA GLN A 83 5.47 -3.38 8.11
C GLN A 83 4.77 -4.29 9.11
N SER A 84 3.42 -4.35 9.11
CA SER A 84 2.68 -5.22 10.03
C SER A 84 3.03 -6.69 9.81
N TYR A 85 3.07 -7.14 8.54
CA TYR A 85 3.46 -8.51 8.21
C TYR A 85 4.91 -8.82 8.57
N TYR A 86 5.81 -7.84 8.43
CA TYR A 86 7.18 -7.97 8.90
C TYR A 86 7.27 -8.06 10.44
N ARG A 87 6.49 -7.26 11.17
CA ARG A 87 6.47 -7.28 12.65
C ARG A 87 5.93 -8.60 13.20
N ASP A 88 4.90 -9.15 12.55
CA ASP A 88 4.29 -10.40 12.95
C ASP A 88 5.10 -11.63 12.47
N HIS A 89 6.11 -11.42 11.62
CA HIS A 89 6.96 -12.49 11.14
C HIS A 89 7.86 -13.02 12.26
N LYS A 90 7.56 -14.23 12.72
CA LYS A 90 8.46 -15.02 13.56
C LYS A 90 9.44 -15.77 12.66
N CYS A 91 10.71 -15.42 12.74
CA CYS A 91 11.76 -16.07 11.98
C CYS A 91 12.13 -17.41 12.64
N PRO A 92 12.01 -18.56 11.96
CA PRO A 92 12.31 -19.88 12.56
C PRO A 92 13.78 -20.06 12.93
N THR A 93 14.68 -19.33 12.27
CA THR A 93 16.13 -19.41 12.45
C THR A 93 16.67 -18.33 13.38
N ALA A 94 15.84 -17.37 13.81
CA ALA A 94 16.21 -16.39 14.81
C ALA A 94 15.69 -16.86 16.17
N GLY A 95 16.60 -17.26 17.06
CA GLY A 95 16.29 -17.32 18.48
C GLY A 95 15.82 -15.94 18.93
N ASP A 96 14.56 -15.87 19.37
CA ASP A 96 13.81 -14.75 19.95
C ASP A 96 14.58 -13.40 19.98
N ARG A 97 14.64 -12.73 18.83
CA ARG A 97 14.92 -11.29 18.77
C ARG A 97 13.83 -10.64 17.96
N THR A 98 12.85 -10.15 18.70
CA THR A 98 11.81 -9.27 18.20
C THR A 98 12.42 -8.01 17.62
N GLY A 99 12.01 -7.65 16.40
CA GLY A 99 11.87 -6.26 15.97
C GLY A 99 13.14 -5.44 15.67
N ALA A 100 13.00 -4.64 14.62
CA ALA A 100 13.73 -3.39 14.40
C ALA A 100 15.20 -3.49 13.97
N ALA A 101 15.41 -3.91 12.72
CA ALA A 101 16.38 -3.23 11.86
C ALA A 101 15.90 -3.36 10.40
N GLY A 102 14.78 -2.70 10.08
CA GLY A 102 14.38 -2.48 8.69
C GLY A 102 15.16 -1.28 8.18
N GLN A 103 15.92 -1.45 7.11
CA GLN A 103 16.55 -0.34 6.39
C GLN A 103 15.45 0.63 5.94
N THR A 104 15.46 1.83 6.51
CA THR A 104 14.72 2.97 6.01
C THR A 104 15.43 3.42 4.74
N GLY A 105 14.96 2.97 3.57
CA GLY A 105 15.26 3.70 2.35
C GLY A 105 14.63 5.08 2.50
N GLU A 106 15.47 6.11 2.48
CA GLU A 106 15.07 7.51 2.42
C GLU A 106 14.09 7.66 1.26
N VAL A 107 12.88 8.10 1.55
CA VAL A 107 11.96 8.57 0.51
C VAL A 107 12.27 10.06 0.41
N GLU A 108 13.08 10.43 -0.58
CA GLU A 108 13.19 11.83 -0.97
C GLU A 108 11.79 12.26 -1.45
N GLU A 109 11.21 13.21 -0.71
CA GLU A 109 9.99 13.91 -1.07
C GLU A 109 10.33 14.84 -2.23
N GLU A 110 10.20 14.34 -3.47
CA GLU A 110 10.06 15.21 -4.64
C GLU A 110 8.55 15.44 -4.86
N GLU A 111 8.07 16.53 -4.27
CA GLU A 111 6.92 17.26 -4.81
C GLU A 111 7.33 17.79 -6.18
N ASP A 112 6.78 17.25 -7.27
CA ASP A 112 6.21 18.03 -8.37
C ASP A 112 5.70 17.09 -9.49
N GLU A 113 4.52 17.48 -9.99
CA GLU A 113 3.98 17.36 -11.34
C GLU A 113 4.59 16.32 -12.33
N ASP A 114 3.69 15.69 -13.11
CA ASP A 114 3.98 14.86 -14.29
C ASP A 114 4.40 13.39 -14.09
N ILE A 115 3.39 12.54 -13.91
CA ILE A 115 3.47 11.10 -14.13
C ILE A 115 3.59 10.79 -15.64
N LEU A 116 4.65 11.24 -16.31
CA LEU A 116 5.00 10.75 -17.65
C LEU A 116 6.50 10.73 -17.98
N THR A 117 7.39 11.26 -17.16
CA THR A 117 8.84 11.18 -17.45
C THR A 117 9.67 11.08 -16.17
N LEU A 118 9.91 9.85 -15.69
CA LEU A 118 11.10 9.58 -14.90
C LEU A 118 11.84 8.39 -15.47
N THR A 119 12.88 8.75 -16.21
CA THR A 119 13.99 7.93 -16.68
C THR A 119 14.59 7.15 -15.52
N TRP A 120 14.46 5.82 -15.59
CA TRP A 120 15.20 4.88 -14.76
C TRP A 120 16.70 5.00 -15.07
N ARG A 121 17.44 5.74 -14.24
CA ARG A 121 18.89 5.91 -14.38
C ARG A 121 19.61 4.90 -13.49
N GLY A 122 20.24 3.92 -14.15
CA GLY A 122 21.32 3.07 -13.62
C GLY A 122 20.86 1.79 -12.89
N GLU A 123 21.39 0.59 -13.12
CA GLU A 123 22.46 0.12 -13.99
C GLU A 123 22.25 -1.39 -14.27
N LYS A 124 22.50 -1.79 -15.53
CA LYS A 124 23.09 -3.08 -15.94
C LYS A 124 22.31 -4.38 -15.67
N TRP A 125 21.52 -4.79 -16.66
CA TRP A 125 21.24 -6.22 -16.89
C TRP A 125 22.18 -6.73 -17.99
N ARG A 126 23.05 -7.68 -17.64
CA ARG A 126 23.86 -8.46 -18.56
C ARG A 126 23.53 -9.94 -18.31
N GLY A 127 23.24 -10.68 -19.39
CA GLY A 127 23.20 -12.14 -19.41
C GLY A 127 21.80 -12.70 -19.58
#